data_AF-A0A556N3R7-F1
#
_entry.id   AF-A0A556N3R7-F1
#
_cell.length_a   1.000
_cell.length_b   1.000
_cell.length_c   1.000
_cell.angle_alpha   90.00
_cell.angle_beta   90.00
_cell.angle_gamma   90.00
#
_symmetry.space_group_name_H-M   'P 1'
#
loop_
_entity.id
_entity.type
_entity.pdbx_description
1 polymer ?
#
loop_
_entity_poly.entity_id
_entity_poly.type
_entity_poly.pdbx_seq_one_letter_code
_entity_poly.pdbx_strand_id
1 'polypeptide(L)'
;MSKRLGAFLSLIAIAAAYFVLIGVKSGWKIPENHLAGISALLLIFFSSTAIMMSGANATAESRAQRFILGTAIQMILVLFFVLIVKYAWKDSFKDFVWYFMSFFVVMLFTQALWMLLKVRKS
;
A
#
# COMPACT_ATOMS: atom_id res chain seq x y z
N MET A 1 5.92 17.87 -12.13
CA MET A 1 5.53 17.20 -10.87
C MET A 1 6.74 16.45 -10.32
N SER A 2 7.07 16.56 -9.03
CA SER A 2 8.22 15.82 -8.46
C SER A 2 7.94 14.30 -8.46
N LYS A 3 8.93 13.46 -8.79
CA LYS A 3 8.76 11.99 -8.83
C LYS A 3 8.26 11.41 -7.48
N ARG A 4 8.63 12.06 -6.37
CA ARG A 4 8.12 11.76 -5.02
C ARG A 4 6.63 11.98 -4.93
N LEU A 5 6.16 13.18 -5.31
CA LEU A 5 4.74 13.51 -5.28
C LEU A 5 3.92 12.56 -6.17
N GLY A 6 4.46 12.15 -7.33
CA GLY A 6 3.79 11.21 -8.24
C GLY A 6 3.51 9.85 -7.61
N ALA A 7 4.51 9.29 -6.91
CA ALA A 7 4.37 8.03 -6.20
C ALA A 7 3.27 8.11 -5.12
N PHE A 8 3.33 9.12 -4.25
CA PHE A 8 2.31 9.29 -3.20
C PHE A 8 0.91 9.55 -3.76
N LEU A 9 0.75 10.40 -4.78
CA LEU A 9 -0.55 10.64 -5.39
C LEU A 9 -1.15 9.39 -6.02
N SER A 10 -0.33 8.53 -6.64
CA SER A 10 -0.83 7.28 -7.21
C SER A 10 -1.36 6.32 -6.14
N LEU A 11 -0.72 6.27 -4.97
CA LEU A 11 -1.21 5.49 -3.83
C LEU A 11 -2.53 6.04 -3.29
N ILE A 12 -2.66 7.37 -3.18
CA ILE A 12 -3.92 8.03 -2.80
C ILE A 12 -5.01 7.73 -3.81
N ALA A 13 -4.72 7.81 -5.11
CA ALA A 13 -5.68 7.54 -6.17
C ALA A 13 -6.22 6.11 -6.10
N ILE A 14 -5.36 5.13 -5.85
CA ILE A 14 -5.77 3.72 -5.68
C ILE A 14 -6.60 3.54 -4.41
N ALA A 15 -6.21 4.15 -3.31
CA ALA A 15 -6.98 4.10 -2.07
C ALA A 15 -8.36 4.78 -2.20
N ALA A 16 -8.44 5.90 -2.92
CA ALA A 16 -9.70 6.58 -3.21
C ALA A 16 -10.59 5.71 -4.13
N ALA A 17 -10.02 5.07 -5.15
CA ALA A 17 -10.74 4.12 -5.99
C ALA A 17 -11.27 2.93 -5.16
N TYR A 18 -10.46 2.40 -4.24
CA TYR A 18 -10.88 1.35 -3.32
C TYR A 18 -12.06 1.79 -2.45
N PHE A 19 -11.95 2.99 -1.85
CA PHE A 19 -12.99 3.58 -1.02
C PHE A 19 -14.31 3.73 -1.79
N VAL A 20 -14.27 4.25 -3.03
CA VAL A 20 -15.45 4.40 -3.88
C VAL A 20 -16.05 3.04 -4.25
N LEU A 21 -15.24 2.05 -4.62
CA LEU A 21 -15.74 0.71 -4.96
C LEU A 21 -16.47 0.04 -3.80
N ILE A 22 -15.93 0.14 -2.59
CA ILE A 22 -16.63 -0.36 -1.40
C ILE A 22 -17.86 0.49 -1.09
N GLY A 23 -17.76 1.81 -1.17
CA GLY A 23 -18.88 2.72 -0.97
C GLY A 23 -20.06 2.36 -1.86
N VAL A 24 -19.82 2.15 -3.15
CA VAL A 24 -20.85 1.72 -4.11
C VAL A 24 -21.42 0.34 -3.74
N LYS A 25 -20.55 -0.65 -3.44
CA LYS A 25 -20.99 -2.00 -3.07
C LYS A 25 -21.86 -2.03 -1.81
N SER A 26 -21.55 -1.20 -0.82
CA SER A 26 -22.19 -1.18 0.50
C SER A 26 -23.29 -0.13 0.64
N GLY A 27 -23.72 0.51 -0.46
CA GLY A 27 -24.72 1.58 -0.40
C GLY A 27 -24.29 2.74 0.51
N TRP A 28 -23.00 3.08 0.49
CA TRP A 28 -22.32 4.09 1.31
C TRP A 28 -22.32 3.83 2.82
N LYS A 29 -22.76 2.64 3.27
CA LYS A 29 -22.58 2.15 4.64
C LYS A 29 -21.31 1.31 4.72
N ILE A 30 -20.16 1.98 4.60
CA ILE A 30 -18.86 1.31 4.56
C ILE A 30 -18.58 0.66 5.92
N PRO A 31 -18.37 -0.67 5.97
CA PRO A 31 -18.05 -1.35 7.23
C PRO A 31 -16.72 -0.89 7.82
N GLU A 32 -16.62 -0.86 9.15
CA GLU A 32 -15.45 -0.33 9.87
C GLU A 32 -14.15 -1.08 9.53
N ASN A 33 -14.22 -2.40 9.36
CA ASN A 33 -13.07 -3.22 8.98
C ASN A 33 -12.44 -2.75 7.65
N HIS A 34 -13.25 -2.35 6.67
CA HIS A 34 -12.78 -1.85 5.38
C HIS A 34 -12.15 -0.46 5.49
N LEU A 35 -12.72 0.43 6.30
CA LEU A 35 -12.11 1.74 6.59
C LEU A 35 -10.76 1.58 7.30
N ALA A 36 -10.68 0.69 8.29
CA ALA A 36 -9.45 0.33 8.96
C ALA A 36 -8.43 -0.25 7.96
N GLY A 37 -8.87 -1.11 7.04
CA GLY A 37 -8.04 -1.69 5.98
C GLY A 37 -7.45 -0.66 5.02
N ILE A 38 -8.28 0.28 4.53
CA ILE A 38 -7.83 1.38 3.66
C ILE A 38 -6.77 2.23 4.37
N SER A 39 -7.07 2.61 5.61
CA SER A 39 -6.20 3.48 6.42
C SER A 39 -4.86 2.80 6.73
N ALA A 40 -4.90 1.52 7.10
CA ALA A 40 -3.72 0.72 7.36
C ALA A 40 -2.85 0.55 6.11
N LEU A 41 -3.46 0.24 4.95
CA LEU A 41 -2.73 0.14 3.69
C LEU A 41 -2.04 1.45 3.33
N LEU A 42 -2.77 2.58 3.39
CA LEU A 42 -2.17 3.88 3.10
C LEU A 42 -0.98 4.17 4.00
N LEU A 43 -1.12 3.97 5.31
CA LEU A 43 -0.05 4.23 6.28
C LEU A 43 1.18 3.35 6.02
N ILE A 44 0.98 2.05 5.78
CA ILE A 44 2.06 1.11 5.50
C ILE A 44 2.77 1.50 4.19
N PHE A 45 2.01 1.72 3.11
CA PHE A 45 2.56 2.05 1.80
C PHE A 45 3.27 3.40 1.80
N PHE A 46 2.75 4.40 2.52
CA PHE A 46 3.39 5.70 2.65
C PHE A 46 4.72 5.59 3.39
N SER A 47 4.73 4.87 4.51
CA SER A 47 5.94 4.66 5.31
C SER A 47 7.01 3.92 4.51
N SER A 48 6.61 2.84 3.85
CA SER A 48 7.47 2.06 2.94
C SER A 48 8.02 2.90 1.80
N THR A 49 7.15 3.67 1.12
CA THR A 49 7.55 4.58 0.04
C THR A 49 8.52 5.67 0.53
N ALA A 50 8.31 6.21 1.73
CA ALA A 50 9.21 7.19 2.32
C ALA A 50 10.62 6.60 2.56
N ILE A 51 10.71 5.39 3.14
CA ILE A 51 11.98 4.66 3.35
C ILE A 51 12.69 4.45 2.01
N MET A 52 11.95 3.93 1.03
CA MET A 52 12.41 3.67 -0.33
C MET A 52 12.92 4.90 -1.07
N MET A 53 12.33 6.05 -0.82
CA MET A 53 12.68 7.31 -1.46
C MET A 53 13.66 8.17 -0.64
N SER A 54 14.04 7.73 0.55
CA SER A 54 15.01 8.38 1.42
C SER A 54 16.43 8.36 0.84
N GLY A 55 17.24 9.34 1.26
CA GLY A 55 18.65 9.51 0.89
C GLY A 55 18.91 10.14 -0.48
N ALA A 56 19.62 11.27 -0.48
CA ALA A 56 20.18 11.89 -1.68
C ALA A 56 21.42 11.10 -2.14
N ASN A 57 21.67 11.06 -3.46
CA ASN A 57 22.89 10.49 -4.07
C ASN A 57 23.18 9.00 -3.75
N ALA A 58 22.15 8.19 -3.54
CA ALA A 58 22.32 6.75 -3.32
C ALA A 58 22.77 6.02 -4.61
N THR A 59 23.76 5.14 -4.47
CA THR A 59 24.19 4.16 -5.49
C THR A 59 23.03 3.23 -5.88
N ALA A 60 23.12 2.56 -7.03
CA ALA A 60 22.11 1.62 -7.48
C ALA A 60 21.86 0.50 -6.47
N GLU A 61 22.92 -0.02 -5.84
CA GLU A 61 22.87 -1.04 -4.80
C GLU A 61 22.14 -0.55 -3.54
N SER A 62 22.48 0.64 -3.03
CA SER A 62 21.80 1.23 -1.87
C SER A 62 20.31 1.47 -2.13
N ARG A 63 19.93 1.83 -3.37
CA ARG A 63 18.51 1.93 -3.76
C ARG A 63 17.82 0.57 -3.75
N ALA A 64 18.47 -0.48 -4.25
CA ALA A 64 17.92 -1.83 -4.24
C ALA A 64 17.75 -2.37 -2.81
N GLN A 65 18.73 -2.16 -1.93
CA GLN A 65 18.62 -2.53 -0.52
C GLN A 65 17.47 -1.81 0.19
N ARG A 66 17.28 -0.50 -0.04
CA ARG A 66 16.14 0.26 0.51
C ARG A 66 14.80 -0.21 -0.05
N PHE A 67 14.74 -0.63 -1.31
CA PHE A 67 13.56 -1.27 -1.89
C PHE A 67 13.22 -2.57 -1.18
N ILE A 68 14.20 -3.47 -1.03
CA ILE A 68 14.01 -4.75 -0.36
C ILE A 68 13.58 -4.53 1.09
N LEU A 69 14.26 -3.63 1.81
CA LEU A 69 13.95 -3.30 3.19
C LEU A 69 12.53 -2.73 3.36
N GLY A 70 12.17 -1.72 2.54
CA GLY A 70 10.84 -1.11 2.60
C GLY A 70 9.74 -2.12 2.29
N THR A 71 9.93 -2.95 1.27
CA THR A 71 8.97 -3.99 0.88
C THR A 71 8.86 -5.07 1.96
N ALA A 72 9.97 -5.50 2.55
CA ALA A 72 9.97 -6.50 3.62
C ALA A 72 9.21 -6.01 4.86
N ILE A 73 9.50 -4.78 5.32
CA ILE A 73 8.77 -4.16 6.45
C ILE A 73 7.28 -4.06 6.13
N GLN A 74 6.94 -3.63 4.92
CA GLN A 74 5.56 -3.56 4.46
C GLN A 74 4.86 -4.92 4.47
N MET A 75 5.49 -5.98 3.94
CA MET A 75 4.93 -7.32 3.96
C MET A 75 4.68 -7.81 5.38
N ILE A 76 5.63 -7.58 6.29
CA ILE A 76 5.50 -7.95 7.70
C ILE A 76 4.31 -7.22 8.34
N LEU A 77 4.23 -5.90 8.20
CA LEU A 77 3.14 -5.10 8.77
C LEU A 77 1.77 -5.51 8.23
N VAL A 78 1.69 -5.83 6.94
CA VAL A 78 0.46 -6.31 6.29
C VAL A 78 0.04 -7.66 6.85
N LEU A 79 0.97 -8.60 7.02
CA LEU A 79 0.67 -9.90 7.62
C LEU A 79 0.17 -9.77 9.07
N PHE A 80 0.82 -8.92 9.88
CA PHE A 80 0.35 -8.63 11.24
C PHE A 80 -1.04 -8.01 11.25
N PHE A 81 -1.30 -7.06 10.35
CA PHE A 81 -2.61 -6.43 10.24
C PHE A 81 -3.70 -7.43 9.83
N VAL A 82 -3.44 -8.30 8.84
CA VAL A 82 -4.37 -9.37 8.45
C VAL A 82 -4.65 -10.32 9.63
N LEU A 83 -3.64 -10.65 10.42
CA LEU A 83 -3.83 -11.45 11.65
C LEU A 83 -4.73 -10.72 12.65
N ILE A 84 -4.49 -9.43 12.93
CA ILE A 84 -5.35 -8.64 13.83
C ILE A 84 -6.81 -8.67 13.35
N VAL A 85 -7.03 -8.44 12.05
CA VAL A 85 -8.38 -8.47 11.47
C VAL A 85 -9.03 -9.85 11.64
N LYS A 86 -8.27 -10.93 11.45
CA LYS A 86 -8.77 -12.31 11.65
C LYS A 86 -9.33 -12.51 13.05
N TYR A 87 -8.73 -11.90 14.07
CA TYR A 87 -9.19 -12.04 15.45
C TYR A 87 -10.30 -11.04 15.81
N ALA A 88 -10.21 -9.80 15.33
CA ALA A 88 -11.16 -8.72 15.65
C ALA A 88 -12.49 -8.82 14.87
N TRP A 89 -12.44 -9.27 13.61
CA TRP A 89 -13.60 -9.31 12.70
C TRP A 89 -13.70 -10.67 11.99
N LYS A 90 -13.86 -11.75 12.79
CA LYS A 90 -13.89 -13.14 12.31
C LYS A 90 -14.92 -13.39 11.21
N ASP A 91 -16.14 -12.89 11.40
CA ASP A 91 -17.28 -13.19 10.51
C ASP A 91 -17.13 -12.57 9.12
N SER A 92 -16.44 -11.44 9.01
CA SER A 92 -16.19 -10.74 7.75
C SER A 92 -14.77 -10.94 7.21
N PHE A 93 -13.95 -11.75 7.88
CA PHE A 93 -12.53 -11.93 7.56
C PHE A 93 -12.29 -12.40 6.12
N LYS A 94 -13.03 -13.42 5.68
CA LYS A 94 -12.83 -14.03 4.35
C LYS A 94 -13.06 -13.00 3.24
N ASP A 95 -14.19 -12.30 3.30
CA ASP A 95 -14.54 -11.26 2.33
C ASP A 95 -13.55 -10.10 2.41
N PHE A 96 -13.25 -9.64 3.62
CA PHE A 96 -12.28 -8.57 3.84
C PHE A 96 -10.92 -8.90 3.21
N VAL A 97 -10.37 -10.10 3.46
CA VAL A 97 -9.05 -10.50 2.96
C VAL A 97 -9.02 -10.50 1.43
N TRP A 98 -10.07 -10.97 0.76
CA TRP A 98 -10.13 -10.95 -0.71
C TRP A 98 -10.02 -9.54 -1.28
N TYR A 99 -10.82 -8.61 -0.76
CA TYR A 99 -10.73 -7.21 -1.16
C TYR A 99 -9.37 -6.64 -0.80
N PHE A 100 -9.00 -6.71 0.48
CA PHE A 100 -7.76 -6.16 1.00
C PHE A 100 -6.51 -6.64 0.25
N MET A 101 -6.39 -7.94 -0.03
CA MET A 101 -5.25 -8.49 -0.77
C MET A 101 -5.23 -8.05 -2.23
N SER A 102 -6.40 -7.92 -2.87
CA SER A 102 -6.49 -7.42 -4.24
C SER A 102 -5.95 -5.98 -4.33
N PHE A 103 -6.36 -5.10 -3.41
CA PHE A 103 -5.88 -3.71 -3.37
C PHE A 103 -4.42 -3.62 -2.95
N PHE A 104 -3.99 -4.45 -2.00
CA PHE A 104 -2.59 -4.58 -1.62
C PHE A 104 -1.70 -4.87 -2.84
N VAL A 105 -2.07 -5.85 -3.66
CA VAL A 105 -1.32 -6.23 -4.86
C VAL A 105 -1.25 -5.08 -5.85
N VAL A 106 -2.38 -4.40 -6.12
CA VAL A 106 -2.42 -3.24 -7.05
C VAL A 106 -1.51 -2.10 -6.56
N MET A 107 -1.55 -1.77 -5.27
CA MET A 107 -0.68 -0.76 -4.68
C MET A 107 0.80 -1.18 -4.77
N LEU A 108 1.11 -2.45 -4.52
CA LEU A 108 2.48 -3.00 -4.59
C LEU A 108 3.05 -2.91 -6.00
N PHE A 109 2.27 -3.29 -7.02
CA PHE A 109 2.65 -3.13 -8.42
C PHE A 109 2.89 -1.66 -8.77
N THR A 110 2.01 -0.77 -8.31
CA THR A 110 2.15 0.67 -8.58
C THR A 110 3.43 1.23 -7.97
N GLN A 111 3.74 0.88 -6.72
CA GLN A 111 4.97 1.29 -6.05
C GLN A 111 6.23 0.72 -6.73
N ALA A 112 6.19 -0.55 -7.15
CA ALA A 112 7.27 -1.18 -7.90
C ALA A 112 7.49 -0.52 -9.28
N LEU A 113 6.43 -0.15 -9.99
CA LEU A 113 6.52 0.57 -11.26
C LEU A 113 7.21 1.93 -11.09
N TRP A 114 6.84 2.71 -10.07
CA TRP A 114 7.50 3.99 -9.78
C TRP A 114 8.99 3.83 -9.48
N MET A 115 9.36 2.74 -8.81
CA MET A 115 10.76 2.38 -8.57
C MET A 115 11.50 2.08 -9.87
N LEU A 116 10.96 1.22 -10.74
CA LEU A 116 11.56 0.88 -12.03
C LEU A 116 11.71 2.11 -12.94
N LEU A 117 10.69 2.97 -12.98
CA LEU A 117 10.72 4.23 -13.75
C LEU A 117 11.77 5.22 -13.20
N LYS A 118 12.05 5.18 -11.89
CA LYS A 118 13.13 5.99 -11.30
C LYS A 118 14.51 5.47 -11.71
N VAL A 119 14.70 4.16 -11.79
CA VAL A 119 15.96 3.52 -12.18
C VAL A 119 16.27 3.73 -13.67
N ARG A 120 15.29 3.59 -14.57
CA ARG A 120 15.50 3.68 -16.03
C ARG A 120 15.92 5.07 -16.56
N LYS A 121 15.69 6.13 -15.78
CA LYS A 121 16.00 7.53 -16.16
C LYS A 121 17.15 8.13 -15.34
N SER A 122 17.84 7.32 -14.54
CA SER A 122 19.03 7.68 -13.77
C SER A 122 20.26 7.06 -14.43
#